data_AF-A0A554J7H2-F1
#
_entry.id   AF-A0A554J7H2-F1
#
_cell.length_a   1.000
_cell.length_b   1.000
_cell.length_c   1.000
_cell.angle_alpha   90.00
_cell.angle_beta   90.00
_cell.angle_gamma   90.00
#
_symmetry.space_group_name_H-M   'P 1'
#
loop_
_entity.id
_entity.type
_entity.pdbx_description
1 polymer ?
#
loop_
_entity_poly.entity_id
_entity_poly.type
_entity_poly.pdbx_seq_one_letter_code
_entity_poly.pdbx_strand_id
1 'polypeptide(L)'
;MPTGINPSVVIQYSSGVIGVINGILVPVLIAIAFIVFLWGIYKYFILGATNEGDKGEGRQFALWGIIGFVVMVSLWGLVNVVANTFGL
;
A
#
# COMPACT_ATOMS: atom_id res chain seq x y z
N MET A 1 -36.31 -4.42 21.68
CA MET A 1 -36.84 -5.56 20.91
C MET A 1 -35.68 -6.51 20.70
N PRO A 2 -35.72 -7.79 21.11
CA PRO A 2 -34.66 -8.74 20.82
C PRO A 2 -34.75 -9.08 19.33
N THR A 3 -33.89 -8.50 18.51
CA THR A 3 -33.67 -8.97 17.15
C THR A 3 -33.15 -10.40 17.28
N GLY A 4 -33.84 -11.42 16.77
CA GLY A 4 -33.42 -12.84 16.84
C GLY A 4 -32.08 -13.14 16.14
N ILE A 5 -31.35 -12.11 15.72
CA ILE A 5 -29.97 -12.13 15.28
C ILE A 5 -29.10 -11.87 16.51
N ASN A 6 -28.19 -12.80 16.82
CA ASN A 6 -27.20 -12.60 17.87
C ASN A 6 -26.00 -11.83 17.29
N PRO A 7 -25.85 -10.52 17.55
CA PRO A 7 -24.78 -9.71 16.95
C PRO A 7 -23.38 -10.17 17.35
N SER A 8 -23.22 -10.89 18.47
CA SER A 8 -21.93 -11.38 18.95
C SER A 8 -21.23 -12.31 17.96
N VAL A 9 -22.00 -13.14 17.24
CA VAL A 9 -21.44 -14.12 16.28
C VAL A 9 -20.95 -13.39 15.03
N VAL A 10 -21.73 -12.42 14.53
CA VAL A 10 -21.41 -11.64 13.33
C VAL A 10 -20.20 -10.73 13.55
N ILE A 11 -20.11 -10.14 14.74
CA ILE A 11 -18.98 -9.29 15.14
C ILE A 11 -17.69 -10.12 15.26
N GLN A 12 -17.77 -11.37 15.74
CA GLN A 12 -16.59 -12.25 15.84
C GLN A 12 -15.99 -12.59 14.47
N TYR A 13 -16.83 -12.90 13.47
CA TYR A 13 -16.36 -13.13 12.10
C TYR A 13 -15.80 -11.86 11.45
N SER A 14 -16.47 -10.72 11.67
CA SER A 14 -16.03 -9.42 11.13
C SER A 14 -14.66 -9.00 11.68
N SER A 15 -14.45 -9.09 12.99
CA SER A 15 -13.16 -8.74 13.61
C SER A 15 -12.02 -9.65 13.15
N GLY A 16 -12.30 -10.93 12.91
CA GLY A 16 -11.30 -11.86 12.36
C GLY A 16 -10.82 -11.45 10.95
N VAL A 17 -11.76 -11.08 10.08
CA VAL A 17 -11.44 -10.62 8.71
C VAL A 17 -10.67 -9.30 8.73
N ILE A 18 -11.13 -8.32 9.52
CA ILE A 18 -10.47 -7.02 9.65
C ILE A 18 -9.04 -7.19 10.22
N GLY A 19 -8.87 -8.08 11.21
CA GLY A 19 -7.57 -8.38 11.80
C GLY A 19 -6.57 -8.95 10.80
N VAL A 20 -6.99 -9.86 9.91
CA VAL A 20 -6.13 -10.41 8.86
C VAL A 20 -5.78 -9.35 7.80
N ILE A 21 -6.75 -8.53 7.41
CA ILE A 21 -6.53 -7.46 6.41
C ILE A 21 -5.52 -6.44 6.94
N ASN A 22 -5.75 -5.91 8.14
CA ASN A 22 -4.88 -4.87 8.71
C ASN A 22 -3.54 -5.44 9.18
N GLY A 23 -3.52 -6.65 9.74
CA GLY A 23 -2.30 -7.24 10.32
C GLY A 23 -1.37 -7.90 9.30
N ILE A 24 -1.89 -8.38 8.17
CA ILE A 24 -1.11 -9.18 7.21
C ILE A 24 -1.20 -8.58 5.80
N LEU A 25 -2.40 -8.37 5.29
CA LEU A 25 -2.58 -8.01 3.88
C LEU A 25 -1.95 -6.66 3.55
N VAL A 26 -2.22 -5.66 4.39
CA VAL A 26 -1.62 -4.32 4.25
C VAL A 26 -0.09 -4.34 4.27
N PRO A 27 0.57 -4.83 5.35
CA PRO A 27 2.03 -4.76 5.43
C PRO A 27 2.71 -5.55 4.30
N VAL A 28 2.11 -6.66 3.86
CA VAL A 28 2.60 -7.44 2.71
C VAL A 28 2.50 -6.63 1.41
N LEU A 29 1.39 -5.95 1.14
CA LEU A 29 1.24 -5.10 -0.04
C LEU A 29 2.25 -3.95 -0.06
N ILE A 30 2.49 -3.33 1.10
CA ILE A 30 3.51 -2.27 1.24
C ILE A 30 4.91 -2.84 0.98
N ALA A 31 5.22 -4.02 1.53
CA ALA A 31 6.51 -4.68 1.29
C ALA A 31 6.74 -5.00 -0.19
N ILE A 32 5.72 -5.52 -0.89
CA ILE A 32 5.80 -5.80 -2.33
C ILE A 32 5.98 -4.50 -3.12
N ALA A 33 5.21 -3.46 -2.80
CA ALA A 33 5.33 -2.15 -3.44
C ALA A 33 6.74 -1.56 -3.24
N PHE A 34 7.33 -1.73 -2.05
CA PHE A 34 8.69 -1.30 -1.76
C PHE A 34 9.74 -2.08 -2.57
N ILE A 35 9.59 -3.40 -2.71
CA ILE A 35 10.48 -4.23 -3.54
C ILE A 35 10.40 -3.80 -5.02
N VAL A 36 9.20 -3.58 -5.54
CA VAL A 36 9.00 -3.12 -6.93
C VAL A 36 9.60 -1.72 -7.13
N PHE A 37 9.46 -0.84 -6.14
CA PHE A 37 10.09 0.48 -6.14
C PHE A 37 11.62 0.38 -6.20
N LEU A 38 12.23 -0.45 -5.36
CA LEU A 38 13.68 -0.70 -5.38
C LEU A 38 14.14 -1.29 -6.72
N TRP A 39 13.37 -2.23 -7.29
CA TRP A 39 13.67 -2.80 -8.60
C TRP A 39 13.61 -1.75 -9.72
N GLY A 40 12.63 -0.84 -9.67
CA GLY A 40 12.52 0.29 -10.59
C GLY A 40 13.74 1.21 -10.53
N ILE A 41 14.20 1.56 -9.33
CA ILE A 41 15.42 2.36 -9.13
C ILE A 41 16.65 1.61 -9.66
N TYR A 42 16.82 0.34 -9.27
CA TYR A 42 17.96 -0.48 -9.69
C TYR A 42 18.05 -0.59 -11.21
N LYS A 43 16.93 -0.92 -11.87
CA LYS A 43 16.85 -1.01 -13.33
C LYS A 43 17.21 0.31 -14.00
N TYR A 44 16.76 1.43 -13.44
CA TYR A 44 17.06 2.74 -14.02
C TYR A 44 18.51 3.19 -13.82
N PHE A 45 19.01 3.13 -12.58
CA PHE A 45 20.34 3.63 -12.23
C PHE A 45 21.46 2.76 -12.81
N ILE A 46 21.24 1.45 -12.94
CA ILE A 46 22.28 0.51 -13.40
C ILE A 46 22.16 0.18 -14.89
N LEU A 47 20.96 -0.02 -15.46
CA LEU A 47 20.83 -0.33 -16.89
C LEU A 47 20.67 0.92 -17.78
N GLY A 48 20.06 2.00 -17.28
CA GLY A 48 19.81 3.23 -18.05
C GLY A 48 21.01 4.18 -18.14
N ALA A 49 22.12 3.90 -17.45
CA ALA A 49 23.30 4.77 -17.43
C ALA A 49 24.12 4.74 -18.74
N THR A 50 23.93 3.71 -19.59
CA THR A 50 24.83 3.42 -20.72
C THR A 50 24.42 4.09 -22.04
N ASN A 51 23.17 4.54 -22.22
CA ASN A 51 22.71 5.17 -23.47
C ASN A 51 21.91 6.47 -23.22
N GLU A 52 22.15 7.51 -24.02
CA GLU A 52 21.52 8.82 -23.87
C GLU A 52 20.01 8.83 -24.20
N GLY A 53 19.53 7.90 -25.03
CA GLY A 53 18.10 7.73 -25.34
C GLY A 53 17.28 7.13 -24.19
N ASP A 54 17.84 6.18 -23.45
CA ASP A 54 17.17 5.49 -22.33
C ASP A 54 17.04 6.36 -21.07
N LYS A 55 17.82 7.44 -20.98
CA LYS A 55 17.76 8.39 -19.85
C LYS A 55 16.41 9.08 -19.74
N GLY A 56 15.75 9.38 -20.87
CA GLY A 56 14.47 10.09 -20.93
C GLY A 56 13.31 9.25 -20.42
N GLU A 57 13.10 8.07 -21.02
CA GLU A 57 12.04 7.15 -20.60
C GLU A 57 12.25 6.61 -19.19
N GLY A 58 13.50 6.33 -18.82
CA GLY A 58 13.82 5.86 -17.48
C GLY A 58 13.56 6.92 -16.39
N ARG A 59 13.80 8.21 -16.68
CA ARG A 59 13.49 9.30 -15.74
C ARG A 59 11.99 9.43 -15.52
N GLN A 60 11.21 9.28 -16.57
CA GLN A 60 9.75 9.27 -16.50
C GLN A 60 9.27 8.06 -15.68
N PHE A 61 9.83 6.87 -15.89
CA PHE A 61 9.47 5.67 -15.13
C PHE A 61 9.82 5.79 -13.63
N ALA A 62 10.98 6.38 -13.29
CA ALA A 62 11.36 6.65 -11.91
C ALA A 62 10.42 7.67 -11.23
N LEU A 63 10.03 8.72 -11.95
CA LEU A 63 9.02 9.68 -11.49
C LEU A 63 7.69 8.99 -11.21
N TRP A 64 7.22 8.11 -12.10
CA TRP A 64 6.01 7.32 -11.87
C TRP A 64 6.12 6.37 -10.66
N GLY A 65 7.29 5.77 -10.43
CA GLY A 65 7.55 4.95 -9.25
C GLY A 65 7.49 5.74 -7.94
N ILE A 66 8.10 6.94 -7.90
CA ILE A 66 8.05 7.84 -6.75
C ILE A 66 6.62 8.33 -6.50
N ILE A 67 5.90 8.72 -7.55
CA ILE A 67 4.49 9.14 -7.44
C ILE A 67 3.63 8.00 -6.89
N GLY A 68 3.81 6.77 -7.39
CA GLY A 68 3.10 5.59 -6.90
C GLY A 68 3.39 5.32 -5.42
N PHE A 69 4.64 5.46 -4.99
CA PHE A 69 5.02 5.31 -3.59
C PHE A 69 4.37 6.37 -2.69
N VAL A 70 4.43 7.64 -3.10
CA VAL A 70 3.82 8.76 -2.36
C VAL A 70 2.31 8.59 -2.24
N VAL A 71 1.62 8.19 -3.31
CA VAL A 71 0.16 7.95 -3.29
C VAL A 71 -0.20 6.81 -2.34
N MET A 72 0.54 5.69 -2.40
CA MET A 72 0.28 4.53 -1.52
C MET A 72 0.45 4.91 -0.03
N VAL A 73 1.53 5.61 0.32
CA VAL A 73 1.79 6.05 1.69
C VAL A 73 0.77 7.12 2.12
N SER A 74 0.38 8.04 1.24
CA SER A 74 -0.58 9.10 1.55
C SER A 74 -1.98 8.56 1.83
N LEU A 75 -2.44 7.58 1.05
CA LEU A 75 -3.72 6.90 1.30
C LEU A 75 -3.71 6.17 2.64
N TRP A 76 -2.62 5.48 2.97
CA TRP A 76 -2.51 4.76 4.23
C TRP A 76 -2.40 5.70 5.44
N GLY A 77 -1.62 6.78 5.31
CA GLY A 77 -1.54 7.84 6.31
C GLY A 77 -2.90 8.49 6.56
N LEU A 78 -3.68 8.74 5.50
CA LEU A 78 -5.04 9.27 5.62
C LEU A 78 -5.96 8.28 6.33
N VAL A 79 -5.94 7.00 5.95
CA VAL A 79 -6.71 5.94 6.63
C VAL A 79 -6.36 5.89 8.11
N ASN A 80 -5.07 5.94 8.46
CA ASN A 80 -4.63 5.93 9.85
C ASN A 80 -5.11 7.17 10.61
N VAL A 81 -5.04 8.36 10.02
CA VAL A 81 -5.56 9.59 10.66
C VAL A 81 -7.06 9.50 10.88
N VAL A 82 -7.82 9.04 9.89
CA VAL A 82 -9.26 8.85 9.98
C VAL A 82 -9.60 7.80 11.04
N ALA A 83 -8.94 6.64 11.03
CA ALA A 83 -9.13 5.58 12.03
C ALA A 83 -8.88 6.09 13.46
N ASN A 84 -7.76 6.77 13.70
CA ASN A 84 -7.44 7.33 15.02
C ASN A 84 -8.41 8.46 15.43
N THR A 85 -8.89 9.27 14.48
CA THR A 85 -9.83 10.36 14.76
C THR A 85 -11.22 9.85 15.12
N PHE A 86 -11.67 8.78 14.48
CA PHE A 86 -12.98 8.17 14.74
C PHE A 86 -12.93 7.00 15.74
N GLY A 87 -11.74 6.66 16.27
CA GLY A 87 -11.55 5.56 17.23
C GLY A 87 -11.89 4.19 16.67
N LEU A 88 -11.65 3.98 15.37
CA LEU A 88 -11.90 2.74 14.63
C LEU A 88 -10.67 1.83 14.61
#